data_AF-J3EV20-F1
#
_entry.id   AF-J3EV20-F1
#
_cell.length_a   1.000
_cell.length_b   1.000
_cell.length_c   1.000
_cell.angle_alpha   90.00
_cell.angle_beta   90.00
_cell.angle_gamma   90.00
#
_symmetry.space_group_name_H-M   'P 1'
#
loop_
_entity.id
_entity.type
_entity.pdbx_description
1 polymer ?
#
loop_
_entity_poly.entity_id
_entity_poly.type
_entity_poly.pdbx_seq_one_letter_code
_entity_poly.pdbx_strand_id
1 'polypeptide(L)'
;MMPSTRFLSVSRRGLLALGGAAAAASVGLLDSTWFRSPQRLDTTIADETWPMTGRDPGRTGFVERGPTESVGVVWTHELDDFFPGIDTPVVVDSGTVYTATRNAIHALDADSGVQTWQYEFDSRTLLGGEAQFVQSHPVVGDEGVYISGSVSLFAVDGEGESRWQYRTSRSFQNVLVAGNTVYFTSRLDDETLVALDTESGLTRWTDSPPTIVPQAYSDGVVVGVAADDSDATLGAVRAQTGQTRWTRSLAVDDPYWHLPSVSDGTVFYGTQTLYALSLADGSTQWKRDLGTEDDGLQTCVDSETVYVVSPGTERVFALDRRTGETQWEREVSGLELTRSPVVTSDTLYVVAGPTVVGLEAEGGTERFRLRVPGEGPDSLALADGTLYAGSGQRIVALREGER
;
A
#
# COMPACT_ATOMS: atom_id res chain seq x y z
N MET A 1 -39.24 -7.11 -60.81
CA MET A 1 -37.81 -7.10 -61.15
C MET A 1 -37.23 -5.82 -60.55
N MET A 2 -36.15 -5.94 -59.80
CA MET A 2 -35.72 -5.07 -58.69
C MET A 2 -35.68 -3.56 -58.94
N PRO A 3 -35.97 -2.73 -57.91
CA PRO A 3 -35.33 -1.44 -57.74
C PRO A 3 -34.14 -1.51 -56.78
N SER A 4 -33.31 -0.51 -56.94
CA SER A 4 -31.93 -0.31 -56.51
C SER A 4 -31.72 -0.10 -55.01
N THR A 5 -30.53 -0.53 -54.58
CA THR A 5 -29.84 -0.18 -53.35
C THR A 5 -29.68 1.34 -53.21
N ARG A 6 -30.18 1.91 -52.10
CA ARG A 6 -29.78 3.23 -51.61
C ARG A 6 -29.04 3.06 -50.29
N PHE A 7 -27.83 3.59 -50.23
CA PHE A 7 -27.07 3.81 -49.01
C PHE A 7 -27.84 4.75 -48.09
N LEU A 8 -28.10 4.33 -46.86
CA LEU A 8 -28.55 5.21 -45.79
C LEU A 8 -27.33 5.63 -44.96
N SER A 9 -26.97 6.90 -45.10
CA SER A 9 -26.15 7.64 -44.15
C SER A 9 -26.91 7.75 -42.83
N VAL A 10 -26.37 7.18 -41.76
CA VAL A 10 -26.91 7.41 -40.41
C VAL A 10 -26.26 8.68 -39.86
N SER A 11 -27.06 9.74 -39.78
CA SER A 11 -26.71 11.00 -39.12
C SER A 11 -26.66 10.82 -37.60
N ARG A 12 -25.72 11.49 -36.95
CA ARG A 12 -25.62 11.69 -35.49
C ARG A 12 -26.90 12.35 -34.94
N ARG A 13 -27.94 11.57 -34.65
CA ARG A 13 -29.09 11.95 -33.80
C ARG A 13 -29.92 10.71 -33.51
N GLY A 14 -29.77 10.18 -32.30
CA GLY A 14 -30.50 9.02 -31.82
C GLY A 14 -30.09 8.68 -30.38
N LEU A 15 -30.14 9.69 -29.51
CA LEU A 15 -29.97 9.54 -28.06
C LEU A 15 -31.33 9.17 -27.43
N LEU A 16 -31.27 8.17 -26.53
CA LEU A 16 -32.15 7.90 -25.38
C LEU A 16 -33.51 7.21 -25.60
N ALA A 17 -33.59 5.99 -25.06
CA ALA A 17 -34.75 5.52 -24.30
C ALA A 17 -34.30 5.32 -22.84
N LEU A 18 -34.70 6.25 -21.97
CA LEU A 18 -34.70 6.12 -20.51
C LEU A 18 -36.10 5.71 -20.06
N GLY A 19 -36.20 4.79 -19.09
CA GLY A 19 -37.11 4.97 -17.95
C GLY A 19 -36.20 5.05 -16.73
N GLY A 20 -36.17 6.09 -15.88
CA GLY A 20 -37.22 6.97 -15.34
C GLY A 20 -37.41 6.55 -13.87
N ALA A 21 -37.25 7.34 -12.80
CA ALA A 21 -37.01 8.76 -12.50
C ALA A 21 -36.21 8.77 -11.15
N ALA A 22 -35.35 9.71 -10.77
CA ALA A 22 -35.44 11.16 -10.81
C ALA A 22 -34.03 11.80 -10.74
N ALA A 23 -33.73 12.71 -11.66
CA ALA A 23 -32.73 13.78 -11.52
C ALA A 23 -32.92 14.77 -12.68
N ALA A 24 -34.01 15.55 -12.62
CA ALA A 24 -34.24 16.65 -13.54
C ALA A 24 -33.99 17.96 -12.79
N ALA A 25 -32.72 18.38 -12.71
CA ALA A 25 -32.28 19.79 -12.66
C ALA A 25 -30.77 19.92 -12.36
N SER A 26 -29.91 19.64 -13.34
CA SER A 26 -28.55 20.26 -13.45
C SER A 26 -27.70 19.73 -14.63
N VAL A 27 -28.29 19.39 -15.79
CA VAL A 27 -27.48 19.05 -17.00
C VAL A 27 -27.03 20.33 -17.76
N GLY A 28 -27.02 21.49 -17.10
CA GLY A 28 -26.78 22.80 -17.73
C GLY A 28 -25.56 23.58 -17.25
N LEU A 29 -24.71 23.01 -16.37
CA LEU A 29 -23.56 23.74 -15.78
C LEU A 29 -22.24 22.96 -15.73
N LEU A 30 -22.11 21.85 -16.47
CA LEU A 30 -20.81 21.22 -16.63
C LEU A 30 -20.17 21.76 -17.90
N ASP A 31 -19.26 22.73 -17.73
CA ASP A 31 -18.40 23.20 -18.81
C ASP A 31 -17.55 22.03 -19.31
N SER A 32 -17.70 21.70 -20.59
CA SER A 32 -16.96 20.60 -21.25
C SER A 32 -15.44 20.76 -21.22
N THR A 33 -14.95 21.93 -20.80
CA THR A 33 -13.53 22.22 -20.55
C THR A 33 -13.01 21.59 -19.24
N TRP A 34 -13.89 21.22 -18.29
CA TRP A 34 -13.53 20.50 -17.06
C TRP A 34 -12.91 19.14 -17.35
N PHE A 35 -13.42 18.44 -18.38
CA PHE A 35 -12.91 17.13 -18.82
C PHE A 35 -11.60 17.19 -19.63
N ARG A 36 -11.04 18.40 -19.86
CA ARG A 36 -9.87 18.60 -20.73
C ARG A 36 -8.78 19.48 -20.14
N SER A 37 -8.96 19.99 -18.93
CA SER A 37 -7.80 20.54 -18.24
C SER A 37 -6.90 19.36 -17.90
N PRO A 38 -5.63 19.31 -18.34
CA PRO A 38 -4.67 18.40 -17.76
C PRO A 38 -4.58 18.78 -16.28
N GLN A 39 -5.38 18.11 -15.45
CA GLN A 39 -5.28 18.18 -14.01
C GLN A 39 -3.84 17.77 -13.71
N ARG A 40 -3.02 18.76 -13.36
CA ARG A 40 -1.62 18.52 -13.05
C ARG A 40 -1.63 17.66 -11.80
N LEU A 41 -0.98 16.52 -11.89
CA LEU A 41 -0.82 15.64 -10.75
C LEU A 41 -0.13 16.44 -9.64
N ASP A 42 -0.79 16.57 -8.49
CA ASP A 42 -0.10 17.00 -7.30
C ASP A 42 0.69 15.80 -6.79
N THR A 43 1.99 15.99 -6.66
CA THR A 43 2.93 14.97 -6.24
C THR A 43 3.30 15.10 -4.77
N THR A 44 2.75 16.13 -4.10
CA THR A 44 2.99 16.41 -2.68
C THR A 44 2.26 15.36 -1.85
N ILE A 45 3.01 14.68 -1.00
CA ILE A 45 2.49 13.76 0.00
C ILE A 45 2.74 14.46 1.33
N ALA A 46 1.70 14.68 2.13
CA ALA A 46 1.85 15.31 3.43
C ALA A 46 2.64 14.40 4.40
N ASP A 47 3.50 15.00 5.22
CA ASP A 47 4.52 14.29 6.02
C ASP A 47 3.94 13.25 6.99
N GLU A 48 2.67 13.37 7.39
CA GLU A 48 2.00 12.47 8.35
C GLU A 48 1.07 11.44 7.69
N THR A 49 0.91 11.49 6.36
CA THR A 49 -0.01 10.59 5.64
C THR A 49 0.55 9.20 5.38
N TRP A 50 -0.34 8.26 5.03
CA TRP A 50 0.01 6.86 4.77
C TRP A 50 -0.44 6.41 3.37
N PRO A 51 0.15 6.98 2.30
CA PRO A 51 -0.29 6.78 0.91
C PRO A 51 -0.12 5.34 0.37
N MET A 52 0.69 4.52 1.03
CA MET A 52 1.07 3.18 0.55
C MET A 52 1.48 2.25 1.70
N THR A 53 1.56 0.95 1.42
CA THR A 53 2.10 -0.05 2.36
C THR A 53 3.52 0.32 2.82
N GLY A 54 3.74 0.38 4.13
CA GLY A 54 5.02 0.83 4.71
C GLY A 54 5.14 2.36 4.85
N ARG A 55 4.02 3.08 4.75
CA ARG A 55 3.86 4.54 4.87
C ARG A 55 4.40 5.31 3.67
N ASP A 56 5.67 5.15 3.35
CA ASP A 56 6.37 5.91 2.32
C ASP A 56 7.04 4.98 1.30
N PRO A 57 7.55 5.51 0.17
CA PRO A 57 8.27 4.69 -0.80
C PRO A 57 9.47 3.94 -0.22
N GLY A 58 10.11 4.42 0.86
CA GLY A 58 11.20 3.71 1.54
C GLY A 58 10.74 2.52 2.39
N ARG A 59 9.42 2.38 2.60
CA ARG A 59 8.79 1.39 3.52
C ARG A 59 9.29 1.53 4.94
N THR A 60 9.53 2.76 5.36
CA THR A 60 10.14 3.00 6.66
C THR A 60 9.18 2.77 7.82
N GLY A 61 7.87 2.96 7.59
CA GLY A 61 6.90 3.14 8.68
C GLY A 61 7.29 4.26 9.66
N PHE A 62 8.20 5.16 9.25
CA PHE A 62 8.96 6.06 10.12
C PHE A 62 8.10 7.17 10.70
N VAL A 63 8.37 7.53 11.95
CA VAL A 63 8.16 8.87 12.51
C VAL A 63 9.43 9.19 13.27
N GLU A 64 9.72 10.48 13.51
CA GLU A 64 11.02 10.94 14.04
C GLU A 64 11.52 10.17 15.27
N ARG A 65 10.61 9.65 16.12
CA ARG A 65 10.95 8.86 17.31
C ARG A 65 9.95 7.74 17.58
N GLY A 66 10.44 6.68 18.22
CA GLY A 66 9.64 5.57 18.72
C GLY A 66 10.21 5.01 20.04
N PRO A 67 9.56 3.98 20.63
CA PRO A 67 10.01 3.37 21.89
C PRO A 67 11.40 2.72 21.76
N THR A 68 12.32 3.00 22.69
CA THR A 68 13.71 2.51 22.60
C THR A 68 14.05 1.50 23.68
N GLU A 69 13.54 1.69 24.89
CA GLU A 69 13.77 0.81 26.04
C GLU A 69 12.52 0.77 26.93
N SER A 70 12.48 -0.19 27.87
CA SER A 70 11.39 -0.31 28.84
C SER A 70 9.99 -0.20 28.21
N VAL A 71 9.80 -0.86 27.07
CA VAL A 71 8.58 -0.79 26.26
C VAL A 71 7.49 -1.65 26.89
N GLY A 72 6.29 -1.10 27.02
CA GLY A 72 5.11 -1.80 27.54
C GLY A 72 3.86 -1.54 26.71
N VAL A 73 2.82 -2.32 27.01
CA VAL A 73 1.51 -2.20 26.37
C VAL A 73 0.73 -1.07 27.04
N VAL A 74 0.32 -0.06 26.26
CA VAL A 74 -0.51 1.06 26.73
C VAL A 74 -1.98 0.65 26.73
N TRP A 75 -2.43 0.12 25.60
CA TRP A 75 -3.80 -0.34 25.40
C TRP A 75 -3.85 -1.50 24.41
N THR A 76 -4.95 -2.23 24.45
CA THR A 76 -5.28 -3.29 23.50
C THR A 76 -6.74 -3.15 23.09
N HIS A 77 -6.99 -3.23 21.79
CA HIS A 77 -8.33 -3.25 21.21
C HIS A 77 -8.58 -4.61 20.58
N GLU A 78 -9.73 -5.23 20.87
CA GLU A 78 -10.16 -6.50 20.25
C GLU A 78 -11.07 -6.20 19.07
N LEU A 79 -10.84 -6.85 17.94
CA LEU A 79 -11.63 -6.73 16.72
C LEU A 79 -12.70 -7.84 16.70
N ASP A 80 -13.96 -7.44 16.53
CA ASP A 80 -15.11 -8.35 16.66
C ASP A 80 -15.32 -9.28 15.45
N ASP A 81 -14.78 -8.96 14.26
CA ASP A 81 -15.05 -9.66 13.00
C ASP A 81 -13.79 -10.19 12.28
N PHE A 82 -12.86 -10.70 13.07
CA PHE A 82 -11.65 -11.35 12.58
C PHE A 82 -11.93 -12.61 11.74
N PHE A 83 -11.05 -12.83 10.77
CA PHE A 83 -10.99 -14.08 10.00
C PHE A 83 -9.57 -14.66 10.05
N PRO A 84 -9.39 -15.93 10.48
CA PRO A 84 -8.08 -16.55 10.56
C PRO A 84 -7.32 -16.53 9.23
N GLY A 85 -6.05 -16.15 9.27
CA GLY A 85 -5.16 -16.10 8.10
C GLY A 85 -5.30 -14.85 7.23
N ILE A 86 -5.98 -13.80 7.71
CA ILE A 86 -5.91 -12.46 7.12
C ILE A 86 -5.05 -11.60 8.05
N ASP A 87 -4.06 -10.92 7.48
CA ASP A 87 -3.21 -9.98 8.21
C ASP A 87 -4.04 -8.84 8.78
N THR A 88 -3.58 -8.25 9.87
CA THR A 88 -4.26 -7.15 10.57
C THR A 88 -3.53 -5.86 10.27
N PRO A 89 -3.79 -5.20 9.12
CA PRO A 89 -3.03 -4.03 8.74
C PRO A 89 -3.26 -2.91 9.75
N VAL A 90 -2.19 -2.21 10.10
CA VAL A 90 -2.25 -1.02 10.94
C VAL A 90 -1.70 0.16 10.17
N VAL A 91 -2.49 1.23 10.14
CA VAL A 91 -2.15 2.51 9.54
C VAL A 91 -2.48 3.59 10.55
N VAL A 92 -1.64 4.61 10.66
CA VAL A 92 -1.87 5.72 11.59
C VAL A 92 -1.71 7.03 10.86
N ASP A 93 -2.69 7.92 11.03
CA ASP A 93 -2.69 9.27 10.50
C ASP A 93 -3.46 10.19 11.46
N SER A 94 -2.91 11.39 11.73
CA SER A 94 -3.60 12.46 12.47
C SER A 94 -4.26 12.02 13.80
N GLY A 95 -3.58 11.18 14.59
CA GLY A 95 -4.11 10.68 15.87
C GLY A 95 -5.20 9.60 15.76
N THR A 96 -5.37 9.02 14.57
CA THR A 96 -6.32 7.92 14.33
C THR A 96 -5.57 6.68 13.82
N VAL A 97 -5.84 5.53 14.45
CA VAL A 97 -5.38 4.23 13.99
C VAL A 97 -6.47 3.61 13.12
N TYR A 98 -6.16 3.37 11.86
CA TYR A 98 -6.99 2.64 10.92
C TYR A 98 -6.55 1.19 10.83
N THR A 99 -7.51 0.29 10.92
CA THR A 99 -7.30 -1.13 10.63
C THR A 99 -8.47 -1.68 9.84
N ALA A 100 -8.25 -2.78 9.15
CA ALA A 100 -9.26 -3.41 8.34
C ALA A 100 -9.37 -4.90 8.69
N THR A 101 -10.61 -5.35 8.84
CA THR A 101 -10.96 -6.76 9.02
C THR A 101 -11.58 -7.28 7.73
N ARG A 102 -12.15 -8.48 7.77
CA ARG A 102 -12.75 -9.07 6.57
C ARG A 102 -13.85 -8.19 5.98
N ASN A 103 -14.70 -7.57 6.80
CA ASN A 103 -15.90 -6.87 6.33
C ASN A 103 -15.99 -5.40 6.79
N ALA A 104 -15.01 -4.89 7.52
CA ALA A 104 -15.07 -3.52 8.00
C ALA A 104 -13.70 -2.84 7.99
N ILE A 105 -13.75 -1.52 8.01
CA ILE A 105 -12.66 -0.67 8.46
C ILE A 105 -13.03 -0.15 9.83
N HIS A 106 -12.06 -0.13 10.72
CA HIS A 106 -12.17 0.41 12.05
C HIS A 106 -11.24 1.61 12.16
N ALA A 107 -11.75 2.69 12.72
CA ALA A 107 -10.94 3.83 13.15
C ALA A 107 -10.95 3.87 14.67
N LEU A 108 -9.76 3.90 15.26
CA LEU A 108 -9.53 3.96 16.69
C LEU A 108 -8.81 5.25 17.04
N ASP A 109 -9.18 5.89 18.14
CA ASP A 109 -8.40 6.97 18.73
C ASP A 109 -7.01 6.43 19.13
N ALA A 110 -5.94 7.06 18.65
CA ALA A 110 -4.59 6.53 18.78
C ALA A 110 -4.09 6.49 20.23
N ASP A 111 -4.54 7.43 21.08
CA ASP A 111 -4.11 7.50 22.48
C ASP A 111 -4.85 6.50 23.38
N SER A 112 -6.14 6.26 23.14
CA SER A 112 -6.98 5.43 24.01
C SER A 112 -7.30 4.05 23.44
N GLY A 113 -7.15 3.84 22.13
CA GLY A 113 -7.60 2.64 21.43
C GLY A 113 -9.11 2.50 21.36
N VAL A 114 -9.88 3.54 21.69
CA VAL A 114 -11.35 3.51 21.60
C VAL A 114 -11.78 3.68 20.16
N GLN A 115 -12.66 2.81 19.66
CA GLN A 115 -13.21 2.93 18.32
C GLN A 115 -14.05 4.21 18.19
N THR A 116 -13.68 5.06 17.22
CA THR A 116 -14.37 6.31 16.90
C THR A 116 -15.47 6.06 15.88
N TRP A 117 -15.19 5.28 14.83
CA TRP A 117 -16.14 4.84 13.83
C TRP A 117 -15.76 3.49 13.22
N GLN A 118 -16.74 2.87 12.56
CA GLN A 118 -16.51 1.70 11.70
C GLN A 118 -17.28 1.87 10.39
N TYR A 119 -16.69 1.41 9.29
CA TYR A 119 -17.34 1.36 7.98
C TYR A 119 -17.47 -0.10 7.55
N GLU A 120 -18.70 -0.61 7.55
CA GLU A 120 -18.99 -1.98 7.12
C GLU A 120 -19.27 -2.04 5.62
N PHE A 121 -18.60 -2.95 4.92
CA PHE A 121 -18.96 -3.28 3.54
C PHE A 121 -20.24 -4.13 3.56
N ASP A 122 -21.25 -3.71 2.80
CA ASP A 122 -22.50 -4.45 2.70
C ASP A 122 -22.27 -5.84 2.08
N SER A 123 -22.11 -6.84 2.94
CA SER A 123 -21.93 -8.25 2.59
C SER A 123 -23.26 -8.98 2.40
N ARG A 124 -24.41 -8.31 2.62
CA ARG A 124 -25.74 -8.93 2.68
C ARG A 124 -26.77 -8.17 1.86
N THR A 125 -26.70 -8.35 0.56
CA THR A 125 -27.83 -7.97 -0.30
C THR A 125 -28.84 -9.12 -0.34
N LEU A 126 -30.07 -8.83 0.13
CA LEU A 126 -31.26 -9.70 0.03
C LEU A 126 -31.62 -10.10 -1.43
N LEU A 127 -30.94 -9.53 -2.42
CA LEU A 127 -31.16 -9.69 -3.86
C LEU A 127 -29.93 -10.20 -4.63
N GLY A 128 -28.90 -10.73 -3.96
CA GLY A 128 -27.83 -11.50 -4.62
C GLY A 128 -26.65 -10.70 -5.18
N GLY A 129 -26.19 -9.68 -4.46
CA GLY A 129 -24.89 -9.04 -4.68
C GLY A 129 -23.73 -9.82 -4.08
N GLU A 130 -22.54 -9.62 -4.64
CA GLU A 130 -21.32 -10.34 -4.27
C GLU A 130 -20.76 -9.85 -2.92
N ALA A 131 -20.46 -10.80 -2.03
CA ALA A 131 -19.82 -10.49 -0.75
C ALA A 131 -18.47 -9.79 -0.99
N GLN A 132 -18.33 -8.59 -0.42
CA GLN A 132 -17.10 -7.83 -0.45
C GLN A 132 -16.26 -8.21 0.76
N PHE A 133 -14.97 -8.45 0.54
CA PHE A 133 -13.98 -8.63 1.58
C PHE A 133 -12.82 -7.69 1.35
N VAL A 134 -12.25 -7.14 2.42
CA VAL A 134 -11.02 -6.36 2.32
C VAL A 134 -9.90 -7.24 1.78
N GLN A 135 -9.19 -6.72 0.80
CA GLN A 135 -8.14 -7.45 0.09
C GLN A 135 -6.74 -6.90 0.36
N SER A 136 -6.62 -5.58 0.51
CA SER A 136 -5.35 -4.91 0.80
C SER A 136 -5.39 -4.12 2.09
N HIS A 137 -4.21 -3.71 2.54
CA HIS A 137 -4.08 -2.71 3.61
C HIS A 137 -4.82 -1.43 3.21
N PRO A 138 -5.50 -0.74 4.15
CA PRO A 138 -6.02 0.60 3.89
C PRO A 138 -4.85 1.55 3.60
N VAL A 139 -5.10 2.59 2.83
CA VAL A 139 -4.16 3.69 2.63
C VAL A 139 -4.85 5.02 2.91
N VAL A 140 -4.13 5.97 3.46
CA VAL A 140 -4.65 7.29 3.86
C VAL A 140 -3.99 8.35 3.00
N GLY A 141 -4.82 9.19 2.37
CA GLY A 141 -4.38 10.43 1.73
C GLY A 141 -5.07 11.63 2.38
N ASP A 142 -4.78 12.83 1.89
CA ASP A 142 -5.32 14.10 2.41
C ASP A 142 -6.85 14.15 2.49
N GLU A 143 -7.49 13.32 1.68
CA GLU A 143 -8.92 13.29 1.42
C GLU A 143 -9.64 12.15 2.17
N GLY A 144 -8.91 11.29 2.86
CA GLY A 144 -9.45 10.21 3.67
C GLY A 144 -8.81 8.85 3.38
N VAL A 145 -9.55 7.79 3.67
CA VAL A 145 -9.10 6.41 3.63
C VAL A 145 -9.58 5.72 2.35
N TYR A 146 -8.67 5.01 1.67
CA TYR A 146 -8.96 4.23 0.47
C TYR A 146 -8.75 2.75 0.70
N ILE A 147 -9.74 1.93 0.33
CA ILE A 147 -9.74 0.49 0.62
C ILE A 147 -10.17 -0.31 -0.60
N SER A 148 -9.38 -1.32 -0.94
CA SER A 148 -9.77 -2.35 -1.90
C SER A 148 -10.62 -3.43 -1.21
N GLY A 149 -11.86 -3.54 -1.66
CA GLY A 149 -12.73 -4.69 -1.45
C GLY A 149 -12.80 -5.56 -2.71
N SER A 150 -13.25 -6.80 -2.56
CA SER A 150 -13.33 -7.85 -3.61
C SER A 150 -13.45 -7.37 -5.05
N VAL A 151 -14.33 -6.43 -5.39
CA VAL A 151 -14.43 -5.83 -6.75
C VAL A 151 -14.68 -4.33 -6.71
N SER A 152 -14.28 -3.67 -5.62
CA SER A 152 -14.60 -2.26 -5.38
C SER A 152 -13.47 -1.54 -4.69
N LEU A 153 -13.13 -0.34 -5.16
CA LEU A 153 -12.35 0.62 -4.40
C LEU A 153 -13.32 1.57 -3.70
N PHE A 154 -13.21 1.70 -2.39
CA PHE A 154 -13.98 2.63 -1.59
C PHE A 154 -13.09 3.79 -1.17
N ALA A 155 -13.63 5.01 -1.24
CA ALA A 155 -13.08 6.17 -0.55
C ALA A 155 -14.02 6.58 0.58
N VAL A 156 -13.46 6.73 1.77
CA VAL A 156 -14.17 7.04 3.02
C VAL A 156 -13.51 8.29 3.63
N ASP A 157 -14.30 9.24 4.11
CA ASP A 157 -13.76 10.43 4.78
C ASP A 157 -13.30 10.14 6.22
N GLY A 158 -12.80 11.18 6.91
CA GLY A 158 -12.31 11.07 8.29
C GLY A 158 -13.40 10.77 9.31
N GLU A 159 -14.67 10.97 8.95
CA GLU A 159 -15.84 10.68 9.76
C GLU A 159 -16.43 9.28 9.52
N GLY A 160 -15.88 8.53 8.57
CA GLY A 160 -16.34 7.19 8.23
C GLY A 160 -17.50 7.17 7.22
N GLU A 161 -17.77 8.27 6.51
CA GLU A 161 -18.81 8.32 5.48
C GLU A 161 -18.23 8.00 4.08
N SER A 162 -19.02 7.30 3.27
CA SER A 162 -18.61 6.98 1.90
C SER A 162 -18.61 8.23 1.04
N ARG A 163 -17.45 8.55 0.46
CA ARG A 163 -17.30 9.62 -0.52
C ARG A 163 -17.65 9.17 -1.92
N TRP A 164 -17.04 8.06 -2.34
CA TRP A 164 -17.31 7.43 -3.62
C TRP A 164 -16.92 5.96 -3.61
N GLN A 165 -17.44 5.23 -4.60
CA GLN A 165 -17.13 3.83 -4.85
C GLN A 165 -16.82 3.63 -6.34
N TYR A 166 -15.69 3.00 -6.64
CA TYR A 166 -15.33 2.59 -7.99
C TYR A 166 -15.44 1.06 -8.09
N ARG A 167 -16.29 0.56 -8.98
CA ARG A 167 -16.50 -0.88 -9.18
C ARG A 167 -15.69 -1.41 -10.36
N THR A 168 -15.03 -2.53 -10.14
CA THR A 168 -14.34 -3.34 -11.15
C THR A 168 -15.13 -4.62 -11.42
N SER A 169 -14.71 -5.43 -12.40
CA SER A 169 -15.29 -6.76 -12.64
C SER A 169 -14.52 -7.89 -11.96
N ARG A 170 -13.35 -7.59 -11.38
CA ARG A 170 -12.44 -8.55 -10.74
C ARG A 170 -11.71 -7.92 -9.56
N SER A 171 -11.30 -8.81 -8.66
CA SER A 171 -10.42 -8.49 -7.55
C SER A 171 -9.11 -7.88 -7.97
N PHE A 172 -8.65 -6.99 -7.13
CA PHE A 172 -7.39 -6.31 -7.26
C PHE A 172 -6.79 -6.07 -5.88
N GLN A 173 -5.47 -5.92 -5.88
CA GLN A 173 -4.66 -5.75 -4.70
C GLN A 173 -3.85 -4.47 -4.85
N ASN A 174 -3.41 -3.94 -3.71
CA ASN A 174 -2.58 -2.72 -3.59
C ASN A 174 -3.24 -1.47 -4.18
N VAL A 175 -3.46 -0.50 -3.30
CA VAL A 175 -3.89 0.85 -3.64
C VAL A 175 -2.75 1.77 -3.26
N LEU A 176 -2.41 2.70 -4.14
CA LEU A 176 -1.43 3.75 -3.86
C LEU A 176 -2.07 5.11 -4.06
N VAL A 177 -1.86 6.03 -3.13
CA VAL A 177 -2.30 7.43 -3.26
C VAL A 177 -1.07 8.32 -3.41
N ALA A 178 -1.09 9.28 -4.33
CA ALA A 178 -0.06 10.31 -4.41
C ALA A 178 -0.71 11.65 -4.74
N GLY A 179 -0.63 12.57 -3.77
CA GLY A 179 -1.37 13.82 -3.75
C GLY A 179 -2.83 13.57 -4.11
N ASN A 180 -3.29 14.16 -5.21
CA ASN A 180 -4.67 14.05 -5.63
C ASN A 180 -5.02 12.77 -6.40
N THR A 181 -4.13 11.77 -6.53
CA THR A 181 -4.35 10.60 -7.42
C THR A 181 -4.31 9.26 -6.70
N VAL A 182 -5.29 8.41 -6.98
CA VAL A 182 -5.31 7.00 -6.57
C VAL A 182 -4.90 6.11 -7.74
N TYR A 183 -3.98 5.18 -7.52
CA TYR A 183 -3.53 4.18 -8.48
C TYR A 183 -3.85 2.78 -8.00
N PHE A 184 -4.38 1.96 -8.90
CA PHE A 184 -4.57 0.53 -8.68
C PHE A 184 -4.63 -0.18 -10.03
N THR A 185 -4.43 -1.49 -10.00
CA THR A 185 -4.56 -2.33 -11.18
C THR A 185 -5.94 -2.94 -11.24
N SER A 186 -6.70 -2.67 -12.31
CA SER A 186 -8.00 -3.29 -12.55
C SER A 186 -7.90 -4.36 -13.63
N ARG A 187 -8.60 -5.48 -13.45
CA ARG A 187 -8.67 -6.55 -14.45
C ARG A 187 -10.08 -6.63 -15.03
N LEU A 188 -10.39 -5.71 -15.96
CA LEU A 188 -11.71 -5.65 -16.60
C LEU A 188 -11.83 -6.64 -17.77
N ASP A 189 -10.81 -6.71 -18.62
CA ASP A 189 -10.66 -7.66 -19.75
C ASP A 189 -9.18 -8.04 -19.91
N ASP A 190 -8.32 -7.02 -19.91
CA ASP A 190 -6.87 -7.09 -19.68
C ASP A 190 -6.52 -6.34 -18.39
N GLU A 191 -5.37 -6.65 -17.81
CA GLU A 191 -4.85 -5.88 -16.67
C GLU A 191 -4.56 -4.46 -17.13
N THR A 192 -5.14 -3.49 -16.43
CA THR A 192 -5.05 -2.06 -16.75
C THR A 192 -4.66 -1.29 -15.50
N LEU A 193 -3.61 -0.49 -15.59
CA LEU A 193 -3.29 0.48 -14.55
C LEU A 193 -4.28 1.64 -14.64
N VAL A 194 -5.00 1.91 -13.55
CA VAL A 194 -6.02 2.95 -13.47
C VAL A 194 -5.54 4.06 -12.54
N ALA A 195 -5.68 5.31 -12.98
CA ALA A 195 -5.50 6.48 -12.13
C ALA A 195 -6.84 7.21 -11.94
N LEU A 196 -7.26 7.41 -10.69
CA LEU A 196 -8.48 8.12 -10.32
C LEU A 196 -8.18 9.41 -9.57
N ASP A 197 -9.12 10.34 -9.68
CA ASP A 197 -9.21 11.53 -8.86
C ASP A 197 -9.62 11.19 -7.43
N THR A 198 -8.84 11.64 -6.44
CA THR A 198 -9.11 11.41 -5.00
C THR A 198 -10.42 12.04 -4.54
N GLU A 199 -10.80 13.18 -5.13
CA GLU A 199 -11.97 13.94 -4.73
C GLU A 199 -13.25 13.31 -5.28
N SER A 200 -13.25 13.02 -6.58
CA SER A 200 -14.45 12.63 -7.32
C SER A 200 -14.54 11.15 -7.65
N GLY A 201 -13.45 10.38 -7.53
CA GLY A 201 -13.37 8.99 -7.97
C GLY A 201 -13.43 8.81 -9.48
N LEU A 202 -13.27 9.89 -10.25
CA LEU A 202 -13.35 9.84 -11.72
C LEU A 202 -12.01 9.46 -12.31
N THR A 203 -12.03 8.66 -13.38
CA THR A 203 -10.83 8.25 -14.09
C THR A 203 -10.11 9.44 -14.70
N ARG A 204 -8.84 9.61 -14.34
CA ARG A 204 -7.93 10.55 -14.99
C ARG A 204 -7.33 9.94 -16.26
N TRP A 205 -6.81 8.73 -16.15
CA TRP A 205 -6.26 7.98 -17.27
C TRP A 205 -6.24 6.47 -16.97
N THR A 206 -6.08 5.68 -18.04
CA THR A 206 -5.87 4.23 -18.01
C THR A 206 -4.77 3.86 -19.01
N ASP A 207 -3.95 2.85 -18.73
CA ASP A 207 -2.93 2.35 -19.67
C ASP A 207 -3.09 0.85 -19.99
N SER A 208 -2.90 0.48 -21.27
CA SER A 208 -3.05 -0.90 -21.77
C SER A 208 -2.18 -1.18 -23.00
N PRO A 209 -1.17 -2.09 -22.94
CA PRO A 209 -0.44 -2.58 -21.76
C PRO A 209 0.99 -1.99 -21.72
N PRO A 210 1.54 -1.66 -20.54
CA PRO A 210 1.92 -2.68 -19.55
C PRO A 210 1.48 -2.33 -18.13
N THR A 211 1.04 -3.36 -17.40
CA THR A 211 0.33 -3.13 -16.14
C THR A 211 1.14 -3.63 -14.98
N ILE A 212 1.82 -2.69 -14.33
CA ILE A 212 2.39 -2.92 -13.00
C ILE A 212 1.26 -2.92 -11.97
N VAL A 213 1.35 -3.74 -10.93
CA VAL A 213 0.64 -3.55 -9.66
C VAL A 213 1.35 -2.42 -8.91
N PRO A 214 0.71 -1.27 -8.66
CA PRO A 214 1.40 -0.12 -8.06
C PRO A 214 1.79 -0.42 -6.61
N GLN A 215 3.07 -0.25 -6.28
CA GLN A 215 3.61 -0.62 -4.96
C GLN A 215 4.45 0.48 -4.31
N ALA A 216 5.01 1.40 -5.09
CA ALA A 216 5.75 2.55 -4.59
C ALA A 216 5.62 3.74 -5.54
N TYR A 217 5.72 4.95 -4.99
CA TYR A 217 5.68 6.19 -5.76
C TYR A 217 6.78 7.14 -5.30
N SER A 218 7.55 7.68 -6.25
CA SER A 218 8.59 8.68 -5.99
C SER A 218 8.82 9.53 -7.25
N ASP A 219 8.97 10.84 -7.09
CA ASP A 219 9.34 11.79 -8.15
C ASP A 219 8.54 11.66 -9.46
N GLY A 220 7.22 11.49 -9.35
CA GLY A 220 6.33 11.34 -10.51
C GLY A 220 6.46 10.00 -11.24
N VAL A 221 7.00 9.00 -10.57
CA VAL A 221 7.15 7.62 -11.07
C VAL A 221 6.41 6.68 -10.14
N VAL A 222 5.57 5.82 -10.70
CA VAL A 222 4.98 4.68 -9.99
C VAL A 222 5.81 3.45 -10.35
N VAL A 223 6.22 2.71 -9.34
CA VAL A 223 7.00 1.46 -9.45
C VAL A 223 6.15 0.30 -8.95
N GLY A 224 6.29 -0.83 -9.61
CA GLY A 224 5.54 -2.03 -9.28
C GLY A 224 5.96 -3.25 -10.08
N VAL A 225 5.52 -4.41 -9.65
CA VAL A 225 5.71 -5.68 -10.37
C VAL A 225 4.66 -5.83 -11.47
N ALA A 226 5.00 -6.49 -12.56
CA ALA A 226 4.05 -6.82 -13.62
C ALA A 226 2.89 -7.63 -13.03
N ALA A 227 1.68 -7.32 -13.46
CA ALA A 227 0.48 -7.99 -13.02
C ALA A 227 0.30 -9.38 -13.69
N ASP A 228 1.06 -9.69 -14.74
CA ASP A 228 1.02 -11.00 -15.39
C ASP A 228 1.82 -12.06 -14.61
N ASP A 229 1.25 -13.27 -14.52
CA ASP A 229 1.81 -14.38 -13.74
C ASP A 229 3.05 -15.04 -14.38
N SER A 230 3.60 -14.50 -15.47
CA SER A 230 4.72 -15.11 -16.20
C SER A 230 5.93 -14.18 -16.24
N ASP A 231 6.98 -14.57 -15.52
CA ASP A 231 8.27 -13.87 -15.41
C ASP A 231 8.17 -12.50 -14.75
N ALA A 232 8.23 -12.50 -13.42
CA ALA A 232 8.19 -11.29 -12.59
C ALA A 232 9.05 -10.15 -13.15
N THR A 233 8.35 -9.16 -13.71
CA THR A 233 8.97 -8.02 -14.35
C THR A 233 8.72 -6.80 -13.49
N LEU A 234 9.76 -6.24 -12.90
CA LEU A 234 9.67 -4.95 -12.23
C LEU A 234 9.55 -3.86 -13.29
N GLY A 235 8.56 -2.98 -13.14
CA GLY A 235 8.31 -1.88 -14.06
C GLY A 235 8.25 -0.54 -13.35
N ALA A 236 8.49 0.51 -14.12
CA ALA A 236 8.25 1.88 -13.71
C ALA A 236 7.49 2.63 -14.79
N VAL A 237 6.49 3.40 -14.39
CA VAL A 237 5.63 4.19 -15.26
C VAL A 237 5.59 5.64 -14.83
N ARG A 238 5.31 6.54 -15.78
CA ARG A 238 5.04 7.94 -15.47
C ARG A 238 3.69 8.06 -14.76
N ALA A 239 3.70 8.57 -13.54
CA ALA A 239 2.50 8.78 -12.72
C ALA A 239 1.42 9.63 -13.43
N GLN A 240 1.84 10.56 -14.29
CA GLN A 240 0.92 11.45 -15.01
C GLN A 240 0.20 10.79 -16.19
N THR A 241 0.75 9.70 -16.74
CA THR A 241 0.28 9.17 -18.04
C THR A 241 0.19 7.65 -18.13
N GLY A 242 0.70 6.91 -17.15
CA GLY A 242 0.84 5.45 -17.20
C GLY A 242 1.96 4.96 -18.12
N GLN A 243 2.54 5.83 -18.95
CA GLN A 243 3.55 5.42 -19.92
C GLN A 243 4.78 4.83 -19.25
N THR A 244 5.17 3.64 -19.71
CA THR A 244 6.39 2.94 -19.30
C THR A 244 7.61 3.84 -19.44
N ARG A 245 8.40 3.90 -18.37
CA ARG A 245 9.76 4.41 -18.39
C ARG A 245 10.75 3.30 -18.69
N TRP A 246 10.63 2.19 -17.97
CA TRP A 246 11.48 1.01 -18.12
C TRP A 246 10.80 -0.23 -17.54
N THR A 247 11.31 -1.39 -17.94
CA THR A 247 10.99 -2.70 -17.37
C THR A 247 12.27 -3.49 -17.13
N ARG A 248 12.26 -4.37 -16.12
CA ARG A 248 13.38 -5.23 -15.73
C ARG A 248 12.83 -6.59 -15.34
N SER A 249 13.19 -7.62 -16.11
CA SER A 249 12.90 -9.01 -15.75
C SER A 249 13.88 -9.46 -14.68
N LEU A 250 13.36 -9.72 -13.48
CA LEU A 250 14.10 -10.20 -12.32
C LEU A 250 13.35 -11.42 -11.83
N ALA A 251 13.84 -12.61 -12.17
CA ALA A 251 13.17 -13.87 -11.83
C ALA A 251 12.90 -13.95 -10.31
N VAL A 252 11.63 -14.00 -9.95
CA VAL A 252 11.11 -14.34 -8.62
C VAL A 252 9.95 -15.30 -8.78
N ASP A 253 9.76 -16.17 -7.80
CA ASP A 253 8.76 -17.24 -7.89
C ASP A 253 7.33 -16.73 -7.61
N ASP A 254 7.16 -15.70 -6.78
CA ASP A 254 5.85 -15.07 -6.51
C ASP A 254 5.95 -13.54 -6.36
N PRO A 255 5.82 -12.76 -7.45
CA PRO A 255 6.02 -11.31 -7.44
C PRO A 255 5.07 -10.53 -6.52
N TYR A 256 3.91 -11.10 -6.14
CA TYR A 256 2.92 -10.40 -5.33
C TYR A 256 3.38 -10.16 -3.89
N TRP A 257 4.33 -10.94 -3.40
CA TRP A 257 4.92 -10.75 -2.07
C TRP A 257 6.11 -9.78 -2.07
N HIS A 258 6.64 -9.39 -3.23
CA HIS A 258 7.78 -8.49 -3.31
C HIS A 258 7.31 -7.05 -3.29
N LEU A 259 7.91 -6.25 -2.43
CA LEU A 259 7.54 -4.88 -2.18
C LEU A 259 8.78 -3.99 -2.44
N PRO A 260 8.92 -3.39 -3.65
CA PRO A 260 10.06 -2.54 -3.96
C PRO A 260 10.07 -1.31 -3.05
N SER A 261 11.23 -0.95 -2.51
CA SER A 261 11.41 0.32 -1.80
C SER A 261 12.12 1.32 -2.70
N VAL A 262 11.84 2.61 -2.55
CA VAL A 262 12.42 3.67 -3.36
C VAL A 262 12.93 4.78 -2.43
N SER A 263 14.20 5.14 -2.57
CA SER A 263 14.83 6.23 -1.80
C SER A 263 15.86 6.94 -2.67
N ASP A 264 15.73 8.27 -2.77
CA ASP A 264 16.68 9.18 -3.45
C ASP A 264 17.10 8.67 -4.85
N GLY A 265 16.08 8.42 -5.69
CA GLY A 265 16.25 8.01 -7.07
C GLY A 265 16.71 6.55 -7.28
N THR A 266 16.72 5.73 -6.23
CA THR A 266 17.09 4.30 -6.31
C THR A 266 15.95 3.40 -5.86
N VAL A 267 15.64 2.39 -6.67
CA VAL A 267 14.70 1.30 -6.37
C VAL A 267 15.46 0.11 -5.82
N PHE A 268 15.09 -0.32 -4.63
CA PHE A 268 15.58 -1.52 -3.97
C PHE A 268 14.56 -2.64 -4.20
N TYR A 269 15.02 -3.74 -4.78
CA TYR A 269 14.17 -4.89 -5.10
C TYR A 269 14.88 -6.17 -4.70
N GLY A 270 14.28 -6.87 -3.75
CA GLY A 270 14.79 -8.11 -3.19
C GLY A 270 14.25 -9.33 -3.89
N THR A 271 15.11 -10.06 -4.60
CA THR A 271 14.90 -11.48 -4.94
C THR A 271 15.76 -12.30 -3.96
N GLN A 272 16.27 -13.48 -4.34
CA GLN A 272 17.45 -14.07 -3.66
C GLN A 272 18.69 -13.15 -3.68
N THR A 273 18.71 -12.17 -4.58
CA THR A 273 19.70 -11.10 -4.63
C THR A 273 19.00 -9.75 -4.40
N LEU A 274 19.59 -8.90 -3.57
CA LEU A 274 19.14 -7.52 -3.45
C LEU A 274 19.70 -6.68 -4.59
N TYR A 275 18.82 -6.04 -5.36
CA TYR A 275 19.20 -5.11 -6.42
C TYR A 275 18.93 -3.67 -6.02
N ALA A 276 19.88 -2.78 -6.27
CA ALA A 276 19.68 -1.35 -6.31
C ALA A 276 19.67 -0.88 -7.77
N LEU A 277 18.54 -0.34 -8.20
CA LEU A 277 18.28 0.06 -9.58
C LEU A 277 18.03 1.57 -9.65
N SER A 278 18.49 2.22 -10.69
CA SER A 278 18.14 3.61 -10.97
C SER A 278 16.63 3.75 -11.26
N LEU A 279 15.94 4.62 -10.52
CA LEU A 279 14.54 4.95 -10.77
C LEU A 279 14.32 5.57 -12.16
N ALA A 280 15.36 6.21 -12.71
CA ALA A 280 15.27 6.90 -13.99
C ALA A 280 15.17 5.95 -15.19
N ASP A 281 15.92 4.84 -15.17
CA ASP A 281 16.12 3.97 -16.33
C ASP A 281 16.19 2.45 -16.03
N GLY A 282 16.07 2.05 -14.76
CA GLY A 282 16.12 0.66 -14.33
C GLY A 282 17.53 0.04 -14.38
N SER A 283 18.58 0.82 -14.64
CA SER A 283 19.96 0.31 -14.67
C SER A 283 20.42 -0.09 -13.26
N THR A 284 21.18 -1.19 -13.15
CA THR A 284 21.70 -1.66 -11.86
C THR A 284 22.84 -0.75 -11.41
N GLN A 285 22.66 -0.12 -10.25
CA GLN A 285 23.71 0.65 -9.57
C GLN A 285 24.63 -0.31 -8.79
N TRP A 286 24.05 -1.21 -8.01
CA TRP A 286 24.73 -2.31 -7.34
C TRP A 286 23.79 -3.50 -7.12
N LYS A 287 24.36 -4.64 -6.79
CA LYS A 287 23.61 -5.83 -6.34
C LYS A 287 24.37 -6.57 -5.25
N ARG A 288 23.65 -7.17 -4.31
CA ARG A 288 24.22 -7.87 -3.15
C ARG A 288 23.55 -9.22 -2.96
N ASP A 289 24.37 -10.26 -2.94
CA ASP A 289 24.00 -11.60 -2.51
C ASP A 289 24.24 -11.72 -0.99
N LEU A 290 23.18 -11.89 -0.21
CA LEU A 290 23.24 -11.99 1.25
C LEU A 290 23.50 -13.43 1.74
N GLY A 291 23.64 -14.39 0.82
CA GLY A 291 23.85 -15.80 1.16
C GLY A 291 22.60 -16.45 1.78
N THR A 292 21.43 -15.95 1.42
CA THR A 292 20.13 -16.47 1.85
C THR A 292 19.41 -17.18 0.71
N GLU A 293 18.58 -18.15 1.07
CA GLU A 293 17.67 -18.85 0.17
C GLU A 293 16.26 -18.21 0.17
N ASP A 294 16.08 -17.11 0.91
CA ASP A 294 14.81 -16.36 0.94
C ASP A 294 14.49 -15.83 -0.46
N ASP A 295 13.31 -16.17 -0.96
CA ASP A 295 12.73 -15.47 -2.10
C ASP A 295 11.87 -14.31 -1.57
N GLY A 296 12.18 -13.08 -2.01
CA GLY A 296 11.44 -11.89 -1.60
C GLY A 296 11.97 -11.17 -0.36
N LEU A 297 13.23 -10.74 -0.44
CA LEU A 297 13.82 -9.87 0.57
C LEU A 297 13.05 -8.55 0.69
N GLN A 298 12.36 -8.38 1.81
CA GLN A 298 11.70 -7.13 2.16
C GLN A 298 12.74 -6.11 2.61
N THR A 299 12.64 -4.89 2.07
CA THR A 299 13.56 -3.81 2.42
C THR A 299 12.84 -2.64 3.08
N CYS A 300 13.49 -2.07 4.09
CA CYS A 300 13.13 -0.79 4.68
C CYS A 300 14.34 0.13 4.50
N VAL A 301 14.13 1.31 3.93
CA VAL A 301 15.22 2.17 3.44
C VAL A 301 15.06 3.59 3.95
N ASP A 302 16.00 4.05 4.76
CA ASP A 302 16.07 5.44 5.19
C ASP A 302 16.96 6.27 4.24
N SER A 303 17.45 7.43 4.71
CA SER A 303 18.32 8.29 3.91
C SER A 303 19.70 7.71 3.60
N GLU A 304 20.20 6.77 4.39
CA GLU A 304 21.59 6.28 4.34
C GLU A 304 21.71 4.75 4.29
N THR A 305 20.70 4.02 4.75
CA THR A 305 20.79 2.59 5.05
C THR A 305 19.62 1.82 4.44
N VAL A 306 19.93 0.63 3.91
CA VAL A 306 18.96 -0.38 3.51
C VAL A 306 18.97 -1.48 4.56
N TYR A 307 17.85 -1.64 5.25
CA TYR A 307 17.60 -2.72 6.19
C TYR A 307 16.92 -3.89 5.49
N VAL A 308 17.46 -5.09 5.70
CA VAL A 308 16.94 -6.33 5.12
C VAL A 308 16.75 -7.35 6.23
N VAL A 309 15.55 -7.91 6.31
CA VAL A 309 15.23 -9.03 7.21
C VAL A 309 15.30 -10.32 6.40
N SER A 310 16.11 -11.27 6.86
CA SER A 310 16.32 -12.58 6.23
C SER A 310 15.97 -13.70 7.22
N PRO A 311 14.72 -14.19 7.21
CA PRO A 311 14.29 -15.29 8.06
C PRO A 311 15.03 -16.60 7.79
N GLY A 312 15.36 -16.92 6.54
CA GLY A 312 16.09 -18.14 6.18
C GLY A 312 17.51 -18.21 6.77
N THR A 313 18.12 -17.06 7.09
CA THR A 313 19.41 -17.00 7.79
C THR A 313 19.32 -16.52 9.23
N GLU A 314 18.10 -16.25 9.74
CA GLU A 314 17.84 -15.60 11.02
C GLU A 314 18.66 -14.33 11.24
N ARG A 315 18.83 -13.52 10.18
CA ARG A 315 19.63 -12.28 10.24
C ARG A 315 18.87 -11.04 9.79
N VAL A 316 19.25 -9.94 10.42
CA VAL A 316 18.96 -8.57 9.96
C VAL A 316 20.26 -7.96 9.45
N PHE A 317 20.23 -7.39 8.25
CA PHE A 317 21.35 -6.71 7.64
C PHE A 317 21.05 -5.21 7.53
N ALA A 318 22.04 -4.38 7.85
CA ALA A 318 22.07 -2.97 7.48
C ALA A 318 23.17 -2.74 6.45
N LEU A 319 22.78 -2.23 5.29
CA LEU A 319 23.68 -2.01 4.16
C LEU A 319 23.73 -0.52 3.85
N ASP A 320 24.91 -0.02 3.50
CA ASP A 320 25.04 1.32 2.94
C ASP A 320 24.19 1.42 1.65
N ARG A 321 23.27 2.38 1.63
CA ARG A 321 22.29 2.54 0.54
C ARG A 321 22.95 2.78 -0.82
N ARG A 322 24.13 3.39 -0.85
CA ARG A 322 24.83 3.79 -2.08
C ARG A 322 25.75 2.70 -2.61
N THR A 323 26.33 1.88 -1.74
CA THR A 323 27.34 0.87 -2.13
C THR A 323 26.86 -0.57 -1.98
N GLY A 324 25.87 -0.82 -1.12
CA GLY A 324 25.42 -2.16 -0.74
C GLY A 324 26.37 -2.88 0.22
N GLU A 325 27.39 -2.18 0.77
CA GLU A 325 28.31 -2.72 1.75
C GLU A 325 27.64 -2.88 3.11
N THR A 326 27.89 -4.00 3.79
CA THR A 326 27.33 -4.26 5.12
C THR A 326 27.95 -3.32 6.15
N GLN A 327 27.11 -2.46 6.76
CA GLN A 327 27.47 -1.64 7.91
C GLN A 327 27.46 -2.50 9.18
N TRP A 328 26.39 -3.28 9.36
CA TRP A 328 26.27 -4.28 10.41
C TRP A 328 25.33 -5.42 10.02
N GLU A 329 25.47 -6.55 10.71
CA GLU A 329 24.52 -7.66 10.66
C GLU A 329 24.26 -8.18 12.09
N ARG A 330 23.04 -8.66 12.33
CA ARG A 330 22.61 -9.18 13.63
C ARG A 330 21.82 -10.46 13.46
N GLU A 331 22.20 -11.49 14.21
CA GLU A 331 21.39 -12.70 14.38
C GLU A 331 20.21 -12.41 15.31
N VAL A 332 18.99 -12.70 14.84
CA VAL A 332 17.75 -12.57 15.60
C VAL A 332 16.98 -13.87 15.41
N SER A 333 16.93 -14.70 16.46
CA SER A 333 16.23 -15.99 16.37
C SER A 333 14.72 -15.81 16.25
N GLY A 334 14.10 -16.65 15.41
CA GLY A 334 12.66 -16.67 15.20
C GLY A 334 12.14 -15.53 14.34
N LEU A 335 12.98 -14.90 13.50
CA LEU A 335 12.50 -13.94 12.49
C LEU A 335 11.44 -14.58 11.60
N GLU A 336 10.43 -13.79 11.25
CA GLU A 336 9.38 -14.17 10.32
C GLU A 336 9.36 -13.19 9.14
N LEU A 337 8.99 -13.69 7.95
CA LEU A 337 8.74 -12.84 6.80
C LEU A 337 7.46 -12.06 7.08
N THR A 338 7.60 -10.80 7.49
CA THR A 338 6.50 -9.86 7.66
C THR A 338 6.61 -8.75 6.62
N ARG A 339 5.50 -8.08 6.29
CA ARG A 339 5.49 -7.03 5.25
C ARG A 339 6.25 -5.76 5.64
N SER A 340 6.55 -5.54 6.93
CA SER A 340 7.07 -4.25 7.39
C SER A 340 7.94 -4.36 8.65
N PRO A 341 9.28 -4.41 8.52
CA PRO A 341 10.12 -3.76 9.52
C PRO A 341 9.83 -2.25 9.54
N VAL A 342 9.97 -1.63 10.71
CA VAL A 342 9.76 -0.18 10.88
C VAL A 342 11.05 0.43 11.40
N VAL A 343 11.49 1.56 10.86
CA VAL A 343 12.72 2.22 11.27
C VAL A 343 12.48 3.66 11.68
N THR A 344 13.21 4.12 12.69
CA THR A 344 13.36 5.51 13.12
C THR A 344 14.81 5.91 12.96
N SER A 345 15.18 7.16 13.29
CA SER A 345 16.59 7.57 13.25
C SER A 345 17.49 6.80 14.23
N ASP A 346 16.90 6.06 15.16
CA ASP A 346 17.59 5.47 16.30
C ASP A 346 17.27 3.97 16.53
N THR A 347 16.08 3.51 16.15
CA THR A 347 15.61 2.14 16.38
C THR A 347 14.96 1.53 15.13
N LEU A 348 15.37 0.31 14.80
CA LEU A 348 14.74 -0.61 13.85
C LEU A 348 13.89 -1.65 14.61
N TYR A 349 12.61 -1.72 14.30
CA TYR A 349 11.67 -2.69 14.84
C TYR A 349 11.49 -3.84 13.85
N VAL A 350 11.75 -5.05 14.32
CA VAL A 350 11.54 -6.29 13.55
C VAL A 350 10.65 -7.26 14.32
N VAL A 351 9.97 -8.13 13.59
CA VAL A 351 9.13 -9.18 14.16
C VAL A 351 9.91 -10.49 14.28
N ALA A 352 9.86 -11.10 15.46
CA ALA A 352 10.38 -12.43 15.71
C ALA A 352 9.35 -13.29 16.46
N GLY A 353 8.63 -14.14 15.74
CA GLY A 353 7.47 -14.88 16.24
C GLY A 353 6.46 -13.95 16.92
N PRO A 354 6.05 -14.21 18.17
CA PRO A 354 5.09 -13.35 18.87
C PRO A 354 5.69 -12.08 19.48
N THR A 355 6.91 -11.69 19.07
CA THR A 355 7.66 -10.59 19.69
C THR A 355 8.01 -9.50 18.70
N VAL A 356 7.98 -8.25 19.17
CA VAL A 356 8.68 -7.14 18.52
C VAL A 356 10.05 -7.02 19.18
N VAL A 357 11.08 -6.92 18.34
CA VAL A 357 12.47 -6.70 18.73
C VAL A 357 12.88 -5.30 18.26
N GLY A 358 13.34 -4.45 19.17
CA GLY A 358 13.94 -3.17 18.84
C GLY A 358 15.46 -3.29 18.78
N LEU A 359 16.04 -2.99 17.63
CA LEU A 359 17.48 -2.94 17.39
C LEU A 359 17.92 -1.48 17.23
N GLU A 360 19.09 -1.13 17.74
CA GLU A 360 19.74 0.15 17.43
C GLU A 360 19.99 0.29 15.92
N ALA A 361 19.52 1.38 15.30
CA ALA A 361 19.60 1.56 13.85
C ALA A 361 21.05 1.63 13.32
N GLU A 362 21.96 2.25 14.08
CA GLU A 362 23.37 2.45 13.70
C GLU A 362 24.26 1.21 13.96
N GLY A 363 23.97 0.44 15.02
CA GLY A 363 24.83 -0.66 15.50
C GLY A 363 24.20 -2.04 15.55
N GLY A 364 22.89 -2.14 15.29
CA GLY A 364 22.12 -3.38 15.32
C GLY A 364 22.02 -4.03 16.70
N THR A 365 22.40 -3.34 17.79
CA THR A 365 22.33 -3.89 19.16
C THR A 365 20.87 -4.04 19.59
N GLU A 366 20.47 -5.22 20.09
CA GLU A 366 19.12 -5.41 20.66
C GLU A 366 18.94 -4.54 21.90
N ARG A 367 17.95 -3.65 21.86
CA ARG A 367 17.59 -2.74 22.96
C ARG A 367 16.47 -3.32 23.81
N PHE A 368 15.48 -3.92 23.16
CA PHE A 368 14.37 -4.60 23.85
C PHE A 368 13.78 -5.72 23.00
N ARG A 369 13.05 -6.58 23.70
CA ARG A 369 12.18 -7.60 23.12
C ARG A 369 10.91 -7.68 23.94
N LEU A 370 9.77 -7.51 23.27
CA LEU A 370 8.46 -7.50 23.91
C LEU A 370 7.54 -8.49 23.22
N ARG A 371 6.91 -9.37 23.99
CA ARG A 371 5.84 -10.24 23.48
C ARG A 371 4.57 -9.42 23.30
N VAL A 372 4.08 -9.36 22.08
CA VAL A 372 2.82 -8.67 21.74
C VAL A 372 1.65 -9.60 22.12
N PRO A 373 0.64 -9.11 22.87
CA PRO A 373 -0.58 -9.88 23.11
C PRO A 373 -1.31 -10.23 21.81
N GLY A 374 -1.72 -11.49 21.66
CA GLY A 374 -2.39 -11.98 20.45
C GLY A 374 -1.69 -13.20 19.85
N GLU A 375 -1.85 -13.36 18.54
CA GLU A 375 -1.26 -14.47 17.77
C GLU A 375 0.20 -14.19 17.35
N GLY A 376 0.67 -12.96 17.55
CA GLY A 376 1.95 -12.44 17.06
C GLY A 376 1.74 -11.28 16.09
N PRO A 377 2.68 -10.32 16.01
CA PRO A 377 2.50 -9.13 15.18
C PRO A 377 2.67 -9.46 13.68
N ASP A 378 1.74 -9.03 12.84
CA ASP A 378 1.78 -9.21 11.37
C ASP A 378 1.96 -7.86 10.62
N SER A 379 1.65 -6.76 11.30
CA SER A 379 1.76 -5.39 10.81
C SER A 379 2.24 -4.47 11.93
N LEU A 380 3.12 -3.54 11.59
CA LEU A 380 3.63 -2.51 12.49
C LEU A 380 3.43 -1.12 11.87
N ALA A 381 3.04 -0.16 12.70
CA ALA A 381 2.98 1.25 12.35
C ALA A 381 3.45 2.11 13.53
N LEU A 382 4.17 3.18 13.26
CA LEU A 382 4.66 4.09 14.28
C LEU A 382 4.06 5.47 14.08
N ALA A 383 3.57 6.09 15.15
CA ALA A 383 3.19 7.50 15.17
C ALA A 383 3.30 8.07 16.59
N ASP A 384 3.73 9.33 16.70
CA ASP A 384 3.81 10.08 17.96
C ASP A 384 4.49 9.31 19.10
N GLY A 385 5.61 8.65 18.81
CA GLY A 385 6.38 7.87 19.80
C GLY A 385 5.71 6.57 20.25
N THR A 386 4.63 6.15 19.60
CA THR A 386 3.86 4.95 19.92
C THR A 386 3.94 3.97 18.76
N LEU A 387 4.32 2.72 19.05
CA LEU A 387 4.36 1.64 18.08
C LEU A 387 3.07 0.83 18.19
N TYR A 388 2.30 0.80 17.11
CA TYR A 388 1.06 0.04 16.99
C TYR A 388 1.35 -1.26 16.25
N ALA A 389 0.81 -2.36 16.77
CA ALA A 389 0.95 -3.69 16.20
C ALA A 389 -0.42 -4.31 15.95
N GLY A 390 -0.64 -4.80 14.74
CA GLY A 390 -1.71 -5.72 14.41
C GLY A 390 -1.29 -7.12 14.84
N SER A 391 -2.11 -7.82 15.62
CA SER A 391 -1.78 -9.14 16.15
C SER A 391 -3.00 -10.07 16.17
N GLY A 392 -3.38 -10.55 14.99
CA GLY A 392 -4.55 -11.39 14.79
C GLY A 392 -5.84 -10.61 15.07
N GLN A 393 -6.52 -10.91 16.18
CA GLN A 393 -7.76 -10.19 16.52
C GLN A 393 -7.52 -8.86 17.26
N ARG A 394 -6.27 -8.43 17.41
CA ARG A 394 -5.92 -7.33 18.31
C ARG A 394 -5.16 -6.22 17.60
N ILE A 395 -5.47 -4.99 17.97
CA ILE A 395 -4.55 -3.85 17.82
C ILE A 395 -3.94 -3.56 19.18
N VAL A 396 -2.61 -3.46 19.23
CA VAL A 396 -1.85 -3.24 20.45
C VAL A 396 -1.01 -1.98 20.29
N ALA A 397 -1.13 -1.02 21.22
CA ALA A 397 -0.24 0.13 21.28
C ALA A 397 0.87 -0.08 22.32
N LEU A 398 2.10 0.21 21.89
CA LEU A 398 3.32 0.02 22.66
C LEU A 398 4.03 1.37 22.86
N ARG A 399 4.41 1.68 24.09
CA ARG A 399 5.10 2.94 24.43
C ARG A 399 6.19 2.71 25.46
N GLU A 400 7.21 3.55 25.42
CA GLU A 400 8.31 3.56 26.38
C GLU A 400 7.85 4.03 27.76
N GLY A 401 8.34 3.35 28.81
CA GLY A 401 8.10 3.73 30.22
C GLY A 401 6.89 3.04 30.88
N GLU A 402 6.07 2.35 30.11
CA GLU A 402 4.98 1.50 30.61
C GLU A 402 5.54 0.10 30.93
N ARG A 403 5.20 -0.50 32.08
CA ARG A 403 5.79 -1.78 32.52
C ARG A 403 4.78 -2.74 33.13
#